data_AF-A0A953MZU4-F1
#
_entry.id   AF-A0A953MZU4-F1
#
_cell.length_a   1.000
_cell.length_b   1.000
_cell.length_c   1.000
_cell.angle_alpha   90.00
_cell.angle_beta   90.00
_cell.angle_gamma   90.00
#
_symmetry.space_group_name_H-M   'P 1'
#
loop_
_entity.id
_entity.type
_entity.pdbx_description
1 polymer ?
#
loop_
_entity_poly.entity_id
_entity_poly.type
_entity_poly.pdbx_seq_one_letter_code
_entity_poly.pdbx_strand_id
1 'polypeptide(L)' 'FLSHNVLGKKGWTVRYRPWRVVYVKFFNNKQKALEYESFLKTGVGRAWISKHVDFN' A
#
# COMPACT_ATOMS: atom_id res chain seq x y z
N PHE A 1 -6.42 -9.88 -1.97
CA PHE A 1 -7.11 -8.64 -1.56
C PHE A 1 -8.25 -8.81 -0.54
N LEU A 2 -8.52 -10.03 -0.03
CA LEU A 2 -9.61 -10.28 0.93
C LEU A 2 -9.27 -9.94 2.39
N SER A 3 -7.98 -9.96 2.76
CA SER A 3 -7.53 -9.74 4.15
C SER A 3 -8.07 -8.43 4.74
N HIS A 4 -7.87 -7.30 4.06
CA HIS A 4 -8.31 -5.99 4.56
C HIS A 4 -9.80 -5.68 4.31
N ASN A 5 -10.45 -6.38 3.39
CA ASN A 5 -11.83 -6.07 2.98
C ASN A 5 -12.88 -7.00 3.60
N VAL A 6 -12.57 -8.28 3.78
CA VAL A 6 -13.55 -9.29 4.18
C VAL A 6 -13.14 -10.01 5.47
N LEU A 7 -11.87 -10.40 5.57
CA LEU A 7 -11.41 -11.32 6.62
C LEU A 7 -10.90 -10.62 7.90
N GLY A 8 -10.48 -9.35 7.79
CA GLY A 8 -9.97 -8.56 8.91
C GLY A 8 -11.08 -8.23 9.92
N LYS A 9 -10.94 -8.71 11.16
CA LYS A 9 -11.93 -8.47 12.25
C LYS A 9 -11.52 -7.35 13.20
N LYS A 10 -10.25 -6.91 13.18
CA LYS A 10 -9.67 -5.89 14.07
C LYS A 10 -8.60 -5.08 13.31
N GLY A 11 -8.30 -3.86 13.77
CA GLY A 11 -7.25 -2.98 13.22
C GLY A 11 -7.79 -1.73 12.51
N TRP A 12 -6.87 -0.86 12.07
CA TRP A 12 -7.20 0.47 11.52
C TRP A 12 -7.97 0.43 10.20
N THR A 13 -7.69 -0.55 9.33
CA THR A 13 -8.27 -0.61 7.99
C THR A 13 -9.70 -1.18 7.97
N VAL A 14 -10.17 -1.85 9.02
CA VAL A 14 -11.51 -2.46 9.05
C VAL A 14 -12.63 -1.41 8.94
N ARG A 15 -12.41 -0.20 9.47
CA ARG A 15 -13.44 0.86 9.54
C ARG A 15 -13.72 1.56 8.21
N TYR A 16 -12.80 1.47 7.24
CA TYR A 16 -12.86 2.25 5.99
C TYR A 16 -12.85 1.36 4.74
N ARG A 17 -13.15 0.07 4.92
CA ARG A 17 -13.39 -0.83 3.78
C ARG A 17 -14.66 -0.39 3.02
N PRO A 18 -14.72 -0.59 1.68
CA PRO A 18 -13.75 -1.33 0.87
C PRO A 18 -12.52 -0.51 0.48
N TRP A 19 -11.34 -1.13 0.61
CA TRP A 19 -10.07 -0.64 0.09
C TRP A 19 -9.83 -1.20 -1.31
N ARG A 20 -9.46 -0.31 -2.22
CA ARG A 20 -8.96 -0.65 -3.55
C ARG A 20 -7.43 -0.58 -3.57
N VAL A 21 -6.80 -1.54 -4.25
CA VAL A 21 -5.36 -1.48 -4.50
C VAL A 21 -5.13 -0.71 -5.78
N VAL A 22 -4.41 0.40 -5.65
CA VAL A 22 -4.10 1.36 -6.74
C VAL A 22 -2.71 1.16 -7.33
N TYR A 23 -1.83 0.44 -6.64
CA TYR A 23 -0.46 0.22 -7.09
C TYR A 23 0.10 -1.07 -6.48
N VAL A 24 0.83 -1.83 -7.30
CA VAL A 24 1.58 -3.02 -6.90
C VAL A 24 2.96 -3.00 -7.54
N LYS A 25 3.96 -3.46 -6.79
CA LYS A 25 5.31 -3.67 -7.32
C LYS A 25 5.88 -4.96 -6.76
N PHE A 26 6.41 -5.79 -7.64
CA PHE A 26 6.99 -7.08 -7.28
C PHE A 26 8.51 -6.95 -7.11
N PHE A 27 9.04 -7.68 -6.14
CA PHE A 27 10.46 -7.75 -5.85
C PHE A 27 10.86 -9.20 -5.62
N ASN A 28 12.05 -9.57 -6.08
CA ASN A 28 12.61 -10.91 -5.86
C ASN A 28 13.21 -11.08 -4.46
N ASN A 29 13.33 -9.99 -3.69
CA ASN A 29 13.92 -9.99 -2.36
C ASN A 29 13.02 -9.23 -1.38
N LYS A 30 12.70 -9.86 -0.25
CA LYS A 30 11.90 -9.29 0.84
C LYS A 30 12.49 -7.98 1.38
N GLN A 31 13.81 -7.91 1.54
CA GLN A 31 14.50 -6.71 2.05
C GLN A 31 14.23 -5.51 1.15
N LYS A 32 14.39 -5.67 -0.17
CA LYS A 32 14.11 -4.61 -1.15
C LYS A 32 12.65 -4.18 -1.14
N ALA A 33 11.71 -5.12 -0.94
CA ALA A 33 10.30 -4.81 -0.83
C ALA A 33 10.00 -3.93 0.40
N LEU A 34 10.58 -4.27 1.55
CA LEU A 34 10.40 -3.52 2.80
C LEU A 34 11.06 -2.13 2.76
N GLU A 35 12.25 -2.02 2.17
CA GLU A 35 12.93 -0.74 1.96
C GLU A 35 12.08 0.18 1.07
N TYR A 36 11.53 -0.36 -0.02
CA TYR A 36 10.67 0.41 -0.90
C TYR A 36 9.33 0.80 -0.23
N GLU A 37 8.71 -0.10 0.54
CA GLU A 37 7.52 0.22 1.33
C GLU A 37 7.80 1.37 2.33
N SER A 38 8.96 1.33 2.97
CA SER A 38 9.41 2.37 3.90
C SER A 38 9.67 3.70 3.19
N PHE A 39 10.34 3.66 2.03
CA PHE A 39 10.52 4.83 1.16
C PHE A 39 9.19 5.49 0.80
N LEU A 40 8.18 4.72 0.38
CA LEU A 40 6.85 5.25 0.01
C LEU A 40 6.15 5.99 1.16
N LYS A 41 6.50 5.72 2.42
CA LYS A 41 5.95 6.40 3.60
C LYS A 41 6.63 7.74 3.90
N THR A 42 7.83 8.00 3.36
CA THR A 42 8.57 9.26 3.50
C THR A 42 7.93 10.40 2.70
N GLY A 43 8.35 11.66 2.95
CA GLY A 43 7.88 12.82 2.19
C GLY A 43 8.17 12.71 0.69
N VAL A 44 9.39 12.32 0.33
CA VAL A 44 9.80 12.12 -1.08
C VAL A 44 9.01 10.96 -1.70
N GLY A 45 8.81 9.86 -0.97
CA GLY A 45 8.01 8.73 -1.45
C GLY A 45 6.55 9.09 -1.71
N ARG A 46 5.93 9.92 -0.85
CA ARG A 46 4.56 10.43 -1.07
C ARG A 46 4.48 11.34 -2.28
N ALA A 47 5.48 12.19 -2.52
CA ALA A 47 5.56 13.00 -3.73
C ALA A 47 5.70 12.13 -4.99
N TRP A 48 6.44 11.03 -4.90
CA TRP A 48 6.51 10.02 -5.97
C TRP A 48 5.13 9.39 -6.21
N ILE A 49 4.41 8.95 -5.17
CA ILE A 49 3.06 8.36 -5.29
C ILE A 49 2.11 9.30 -6.02
N SER A 50 2.05 10.58 -5.62
CA SER A 50 1.16 11.58 -6.24
C SER A 50 1.40 11.76 -7.74
N LYS A 51 2.60 11.47 -8.24
CA LYS A 51 2.97 11.63 -9.65
C LYS A 51 2.81 10.35 -10.47
N HIS A 52 2.84 9.18 -9.84
CA HIS A 52 2.98 7.89 -10.54
C HIS A 52 1.87 6.88 -10.25
N VAL A 53 0.99 7.16 -9.28
CA VAL A 53 -0.13 6.27 -8.93
C VAL A 53 -1.44 6.95 -9.29
N ASP A 54 -2.26 6.27 -10.08
CA ASP A 54 -3.62 6.71 -10.37
C ASP A 54 -4.59 6.21 -9.28
N PHE A 55 -5.38 7.14 -8.76
CA PHE A 55 -6.36 6.91 -7.70
C PHE A 55 -7.80 6.93 -8.21
N ASN A 56 -8.00 7.08 -9.52
CA ASN A 56 -9.31 6.96 -10.15
C ASN A 56 -9.64 5.51 -10.55
#